data_AF-A0A9Q0F783-F1
#
_entry.id   AF-A0A9Q0F783-F1
#
_cell.length_a   1.000
_cell.length_b   1.000
_cell.length_c   1.000
_cell.angle_alpha   90.00
_cell.angle_beta   90.00
_cell.angle_gamma   90.00
#
_symmetry.space_group_name_H-M   'P 1'
#
loop_
_entity.id
_entity.type
_entity.pdbx_description
1 polymer ?
#
loop_
_entity_poly.entity_id
_entity_poly.type
_entity_poly.pdbx_seq_one_letter_code
_entity_poly.pdbx_strand_id
1 'polypeptide(L)' 'MNTSKKIFLLGLYTIMIYALLAGEVEASQINYADLQPDNGRGCGPTNPKGCSETPENSYHRGCEREDRCREG' A
#
# COMPACT_ATOMS: atom_id res chain seq x y z
N MET A 1 30.26 34.97 -23.92
CA MET A 1 29.67 33.69 -23.45
C MET A 1 28.55 33.27 -24.40
N ASN A 2 28.70 32.14 -25.07
CA ASN A 2 27.80 31.68 -26.15
C ASN A 2 26.37 31.46 -25.63
N THR A 3 25.36 31.73 -26.45
CA THR A 3 23.93 31.62 -26.10
C THR A 3 23.57 30.22 -25.57
N SER A 4 24.16 29.18 -26.17
CA SER A 4 24.05 27.79 -25.70
C SER A 4 24.53 27.59 -24.25
N LYS A 5 25.65 28.22 -23.85
CA LYS A 5 26.16 28.13 -22.47
C LYS A 5 25.25 28.84 -21.47
N LYS A 6 24.61 29.94 -21.87
CA LYS A 6 23.65 30.67 -21.03
C LYS A 6 22.38 29.86 -20.78
N ILE A 7 21.85 29.20 -21.81
CA ILE A 7 20.67 28.32 -21.71
C ILE A 7 20.99 27.12 -20.80
N PHE A 8 22.17 26.53 -20.96
CA PHE A 8 22.61 25.42 -20.12
C PHE A 8 22.72 25.81 -18.63
N LEU A 9 23.32 26.98 -18.34
CA LEU A 9 23.42 27.49 -16.97
C LEU A 9 22.05 27.82 -16.37
N LEU A 10 21.14 28.38 -17.16
CA LEU A 10 19.78 28.65 -16.72
C LEU A 10 19.05 27.35 -16.34
N GLY A 11 19.14 26.31 -17.18
CA GLY A 11 18.53 25.02 -16.91
C GLY A 11 19.09 24.35 -15.65
N LEU A 12 20.41 24.40 -15.45
CA LEU A 12 21.04 23.91 -14.22
C LEU A 12 20.55 24.67 -12.98
N TYR A 13 20.47 26.00 -13.07
CA TYR A 13 19.99 26.84 -11.98
C TYR A 13 18.53 26.52 -11.61
N THR A 14 17.66 26.34 -12.60
CA THR A 14 16.26 25.99 -12.34
C THR A 14 16.12 24.61 -11.69
N ILE A 15 16.87 23.60 -12.16
CA ILE A 15 16.84 22.25 -11.57
C ILE A 15 17.31 22.28 -10.12
N MET A 16 18.38 23.04 -9.82
CA MET A 16 18.86 23.23 -8.45
C MET A 16 17.81 23.86 -7.54
N ILE A 17 17.08 24.88 -8.02
CA ILE A 17 15.97 25.47 -7.26
C ILE A 17 14.87 24.45 -7.00
N TYR A 18 14.46 23.68 -8.01
CA TYR A 18 13.43 22.66 -7.83
C TYR A 18 13.87 21.56 -6.88
N ALA A 19 15.14 21.14 -6.90
CA ALA A 19 15.68 20.15 -5.97
C ALA A 19 15.69 20.67 -4.52
N LEU A 20 15.91 21.97 -4.31
CA LEU A 20 15.85 22.60 -2.98
C LEU A 20 14.40 22.80 -2.49
N LEU A 21 13.45 23.01 -3.41
CA LEU A 21 12.02 23.18 -3.10
C LEU A 21 11.27 21.84 -3.00
N ALA A 22 11.79 20.79 -3.63
CA ALA A 22 11.33 19.42 -3.43
C ALA A 22 11.75 19.01 -2.01
N GLY A 23 10.92 19.38 -1.04
CA GLY A 23 11.01 18.85 0.31
C GLY A 23 10.94 17.33 0.28
N GLU A 24 11.38 16.70 1.36
CA GLU A 24 11.30 15.25 1.53
C GLU A 24 9.85 14.81 1.30
N VAL A 25 9.58 14.30 0.09
CA VAL A 25 8.46 13.40 -0.13
C VAL A 25 8.86 12.08 0.51
N GLU A 26 8.99 12.10 1.84
CA GLU A 26 8.94 10.87 2.60
C GLU A 26 7.65 10.20 2.14
N ALA A 27 7.81 9.07 1.45
CA ALA A 27 6.68 8.23 1.11
C ALA A 27 6.03 7.93 2.45
N SER A 28 4.93 8.63 2.77
CA SER A 28 4.19 8.35 3.98
C SER A 28 3.86 6.88 3.89
N GLN A 29 4.42 6.07 4.78
CA GLN A 29 4.13 4.65 4.79
C GLN A 29 2.61 4.56 4.90
N ILE A 30 1.97 4.07 3.83
CA ILE A 30 0.53 3.90 3.85
C ILE A 30 0.30 2.87 4.95
N ASN A 31 -0.33 3.29 6.04
CA ASN A 31 -0.65 2.36 7.10
C ASN A 31 -1.61 1.34 6.50
N TYR A 32 -1.23 0.06 6.53
CA TYR A 32 -2.09 -1.01 6.00
C TYR A 32 -3.45 -1.05 6.68
N ALA A 33 -3.59 -0.47 7.88
CA ALA A 33 -4.87 -0.25 8.54
C ALA A 33 -5.79 0.72 7.77
N ASP A 34 -5.24 1.72 7.08
CA ASP A 34 -6.00 2.71 6.30
C ASP A 34 -6.44 2.16 4.92
N LEU A 35 -5.83 1.06 4.47
CA LEU A 35 -6.23 0.33 3.27
C LEU A 35 -7.31 -0.73 3.55
N GLN A 36 -7.72 -0.89 4.81
CA GLN A 36 -8.69 -1.89 5.18
C GLN A 36 -10.09 -1.40 4.78
N PRO A 37 -10.85 -2.17 3.98
CA PRO A 37 -12.22 -1.80 3.65
C PRO A 37 -13.05 -1.66 4.94
N ASP A 38 -13.97 -0.68 4.98
CA ASP A 38 -14.91 -0.38 6.09
C ASP A 38 -15.75 -1.58 6.58
N ASN A 39 -15.60 -2.73 5.94
CA ASN A 39 -16.39 -3.94 6.10
C ASN A 39 -15.99 -4.77 7.32
N GLY A 40 -14.90 -4.45 8.00
CA GLY A 40 -14.48 -5.13 9.22
C GLY A 40 -14.36 -4.15 10.37
N ARG A 41 -15.46 -3.80 11.05
CA ARG A 41 -15.33 -3.25 12.41
C ARG A 41 -14.62 -4.31 13.23
N GLY A 42 -13.33 -4.08 13.53
CA GLY A 42 -12.52 -4.99 14.32
C GLY A 42 -13.18 -5.34 15.65
N CYS A 43 -12.59 -6.31 16.34
CA CYS A 43 -12.99 -6.65 17.68
C CYS A 43 -12.89 -5.44 18.63
N GLY A 44 -13.91 -5.20 19.45
CA GLY A 44 -13.90 -4.07 20.38
C GLY A 44 -15.13 -4.03 21.30
N PRO A 45 -15.16 -3.13 22.30
CA PRO A 45 -16.22 -3.07 23.31
C PRO A 45 -17.63 -2.90 22.73
N THR A 46 -17.74 -2.25 21.57
CA THR A 46 -18.99 -2.01 20.84
C THR A 46 -19.27 -3.06 19.76
N ASN A 47 -18.31 -3.94 19.44
CA ASN A 47 -18.47 -5.08 18.53
C ASN A 47 -17.80 -6.36 19.08
N PRO A 48 -18.29 -6.92 20.21
CA PRO A 48 -17.72 -8.13 20.79
C PRO A 48 -17.91 -9.37 19.90
N LYS A 49 -18.86 -9.33 18.95
CA LYS A 49 -19.08 -10.39 17.97
C LYS A 49 -17.94 -10.51 16.96
N GLY A 50 -17.24 -9.41 16.69
CA GLY A 50 -16.03 -9.40 15.85
C GLY A 50 -14.80 -10.02 16.53
N CYS A 51 -14.88 -10.39 17.82
CA CYS A 51 -13.82 -11.11 18.53
C CYS A 51 -13.85 -12.63 18.29
N SER A 52 -14.70 -13.13 17.40
CA SER A 52 -14.78 -14.57 17.15
C SER A 52 -13.51 -15.08 16.49
N GLU A 53 -12.88 -16.09 17.09
CA GLU A 53 -11.73 -16.79 16.50
C GLU A 53 -12.13 -17.68 15.31
N THR A 54 -13.43 -17.87 15.10
CA THR A 54 -13.94 -18.58 13.91
C THR A 54 -13.69 -17.73 12.68
N PRO A 55 -13.06 -18.27 11.62
CA PRO A 55 -12.88 -17.53 10.38
C PRO A 55 -14.24 -17.07 9.85
N GLU A 56 -14.36 -15.78 9.52
CA GLU A 56 -15.55 -15.19 8.89
C GLU A 56 -15.90 -15.94 7.59
N ASN A 57 -14.87 -16.43 6.90
CA ASN A 57 -15.04 -17.28 5.73
C ASN A 57 -15.38 -18.71 6.15
N SER A 58 -16.66 -19.07 6.03
CA SER A 58 -17.16 -20.44 6.23
C SER A 58 -16.81 -21.40 5.09
N TYR A 59 -16.07 -20.96 4.07
CA TYR A 59 -15.65 -21.81 2.96
C TYR A 59 -14.62 -22.84 3.43
N HIS A 60 -14.99 -24.11 3.35
CA HIS A 60 -14.06 -25.22 3.47
C HIS A 60 -13.60 -25.63 2.07
N ARG A 61 -12.29 -25.55 1.83
CA ARG A 61 -11.71 -26.06 0.59
C ARG A 61 -12.02 -27.55 0.50
N GLY A 62 -12.58 -27.97 -0.63
CA GLY A 62 -12.70 -29.40 -0.95
C GLY A 62 -11.32 -30.02 -1.06
N CYS A 63 -11.26 -31.34 -1.16
CA CYS A 63 -9.99 -32.00 -1.36
C CYS A 63 -9.46 -31.76 -2.76
N GLU A 64 -8.25 -31.23 -2.88
CA GLU A 64 -7.65 -30.98 -4.19
C GLU A 64 -7.03 -32.24 -4.77
N ARG A 65 -6.84 -32.25 -6.08
CA ARG A 65 -6.22 -33.38 -6.78
C ARG A 65 -4.78 -33.63 -6.29
N GLU A 66 -4.10 -32.59 -5.82
CA GLU A 66 -2.77 -32.68 -5.21
C GLU A 66 -2.78 -33.34 -3.82
N ASP A 67 -3.89 -33.26 -3.10
CA ASP A 67 -4.09 -33.86 -1.77
C ASP A 67 -4.35 -35.38 -1.83
N ARG A 68 -4.45 -35.93 -3.05
CA ARG A 68 -4.64 -37.38 -3.33
C ARG A 68 -5.81 -37.99 -2.57
N CYS A 69 -6.94 -37.31 -2.57
CA CYS A 69 -8.13 -37.87 -1.95
C CYS A 69 -8.60 -39.16 -2.60
N ARG A 70 -9.26 -39.96 -1.77
CA ARG A 70 -9.59 -41.36 -2.03
C ARG A 70 -10.50 -41.57 -3.25
N GLU A 71 -11.17 -40.52 -3.73
CA GLU A 71 -12.11 -40.53 -4.86
C GLU A 71 -12.07 -39.20 -5.64
N GLY A 72 -10.91 -38.82 -6.19
CA GLY A 72 -10.78 -37.63 -7.04
C GLY A 72 -11.61 -37.66 -8.32
#